data_AF-A0A090XBX5-F1
#
_entry.id   AF-A0A090XBX5-F1
#
_cell.length_a   1.000
_cell.length_b   1.000
_cell.length_c   1.000
_cell.angle_alpha   90.00
_cell.angle_beta   90.00
_cell.angle_gamma   90.00
#
_symmetry.space_group_name_H-M   'P 1'
#
loop_
_entity.id
_entity.type
_entity.pdbx_description
1 polymer ?
#
loop_
_entity_poly.entity_id
_entity_poly.type
_entity_poly.pdbx_seq_one_letter_code
_entity_poly.pdbx_strand_id
1 'polypeptide(L)'
;VIIVALLLLILEEDISSKFIASGDEFPHMKSSAAKRLRSQLNKRCGYSRGFSFAEINFSTCRYKCTHIGTNQDTYTRTLDEKTPCGSQNQKCQRGHCVAEV
;
A
#
# COMPACT_ATOMS: atom_id res chain seq x y z
N VAL A 1 40.86 9.12 7.98
CA VAL A 1 39.48 9.10 8.54
C VAL A 1 38.50 9.26 7.38
N ILE A 2 38.19 8.16 6.69
CA ILE A 2 37.31 8.14 5.50
C ILE A 2 36.31 6.99 5.71
N ILE A 3 35.57 7.00 6.82
CA ILE A 3 34.62 5.94 7.17
C ILE A 3 33.21 6.48 7.46
N VAL A 4 33.04 7.80 7.59
CA VAL A 4 31.75 8.36 8.05
C VAL A 4 30.87 8.88 6.90
N ALA A 5 31.38 8.98 5.68
CA ALA A 5 30.59 9.45 4.54
C ALA A 5 29.73 8.35 3.88
N LEU A 6 29.94 7.07 4.21
CA LEU A 6 29.18 5.95 3.63
C LEU A 6 27.87 5.61 4.39
N LEU A 7 27.63 6.22 5.56
CA LEU A 7 26.43 5.94 6.36
C LEU A 7 25.20 6.78 5.96
N LEU A 8 25.35 7.67 4.98
CA LEU A 8 24.27 8.51 4.43
C LEU A 8 23.85 8.05 3.02
N LEU A 9 23.97 6.76 2.73
CA LEU A 9 23.09 6.14 1.73
C LEU A 9 21.74 5.96 2.40
N ILE A 10 21.03 7.08 2.47
CA ILE A 10 19.65 7.24 2.88
C ILE A 10 18.87 6.11 2.21
N LEU A 11 18.29 5.21 3.03
CA LEU A 11 17.18 4.35 2.61
C LEU A 11 15.98 5.25 2.27
N GLU A 12 16.05 5.97 1.15
CA GLU A 12 14.87 6.37 0.42
C GLU A 12 14.39 5.10 -0.28
N GLU A 13 13.78 4.19 0.48
CA GLU A 13 12.75 3.34 -0.10
C GLU A 13 11.59 4.28 -0.45
N ASP A 14 11.76 4.96 -1.59
CA ASP A 14 10.80 5.84 -2.22
C ASP A 14 9.45 5.11 -2.18
N ILE A 15 8.54 5.55 -1.31
CA ILE A 15 7.19 5.00 -1.27
C ILE A 15 6.62 5.30 -2.63
N SER A 16 6.60 4.28 -3.49
CA SER A 16 6.22 4.43 -4.88
C SER A 16 4.91 5.21 -4.96
N SER A 17 4.96 6.34 -5.65
CA SER A 17 3.79 7.19 -5.94
C SER A 17 2.85 6.54 -6.95
N LYS A 18 3.19 5.34 -7.43
CA LYS A 18 2.41 4.53 -8.36
C LYS A 18 1.54 3.53 -7.61
N PHE A 19 0.44 3.17 -8.26
CA PHE A 19 -0.36 2.03 -7.85
C PHE A 19 0.43 0.74 -8.10
N ILE A 20 0.54 -0.09 -7.06
CA ILE A 20 1.16 -1.41 -7.05
C ILE A 20 0.04 -2.43 -7.25
N ALA A 21 0.18 -3.34 -8.22
CA ALA A 21 -0.87 -4.33 -8.48
C ALA A 21 -1.00 -5.32 -7.32
N SER A 22 -2.17 -5.93 -7.17
CA SER A 22 -2.46 -6.83 -6.06
C SER A 22 -1.60 -8.09 -6.08
N GLY A 23 -1.09 -8.49 -7.25
CA GLY A 23 -0.15 -9.60 -7.43
C GLY A 23 1.31 -9.27 -7.09
N ASP A 24 1.68 -7.99 -7.05
CA ASP A 24 3.07 -7.55 -6.86
C ASP A 24 3.44 -7.48 -5.38
N GLU A 25 4.73 -7.50 -5.07
CA GLU A 25 5.23 -7.34 -3.70
C GLU A 25 4.99 -5.93 -3.14
N PHE A 26 4.75 -5.85 -1.83
CA PHE A 26 4.64 -4.57 -1.11
C PHE A 26 6.00 -4.31 -0.45
N PRO A 27 6.79 -3.34 -0.95
CA PRO A 27 8.23 -3.27 -0.67
C PRO A 27 8.55 -3.14 0.83
N HIS A 28 7.78 -2.31 1.55
CA HIS A 28 8.00 -2.04 2.97
C HIS A 28 7.30 -3.03 3.92
N MET A 29 6.66 -4.09 3.40
CA MET A 29 5.79 -4.96 4.19
C MET A 29 6.18 -6.43 4.09
N LYS A 30 6.36 -7.10 5.24
CA LYS A 30 6.56 -8.56 5.30
C LYS A 30 5.43 -9.29 4.59
N SER A 31 5.76 -10.37 3.86
CA SER A 31 4.81 -11.15 3.06
C SER A 31 3.54 -11.58 3.82
N SER A 32 3.65 -11.97 5.10
CA SER A 32 2.50 -12.34 5.93
C SER A 32 1.55 -11.16 6.20
N ALA A 33 2.09 -9.98 6.52
CA ALA A 33 1.33 -8.76 6.69
C ALA A 33 0.69 -8.31 5.37
N ALA A 34 1.43 -8.41 4.26
CA ALA A 34 0.92 -8.08 2.93
C ALA A 34 -0.23 -9.00 2.52
N LYS A 35 -0.15 -10.31 2.80
CA LYS A 35 -1.26 -11.27 2.59
C LYS A 35 -2.49 -10.90 3.42
N ARG A 36 -2.29 -10.53 4.69
CA ARG A 36 -3.38 -10.09 5.57
C ARG A 36 -4.04 -8.82 5.05
N LEU A 37 -3.27 -7.82 4.63
CA LEU A 37 -3.79 -6.58 4.07
C LEU A 37 -4.61 -6.87 2.79
N ARG A 38 -4.09 -7.64 1.84
CA ARG A 38 -4.82 -8.04 0.63
C ARG A 38 -6.16 -8.70 0.94
N SER A 39 -6.19 -9.61 1.91
CA SER A 39 -7.43 -10.27 2.34
C SER A 39 -8.46 -9.26 2.88
N GLN A 40 -8.01 -8.29 3.68
CA GLN A 40 -8.88 -7.23 4.21
C GLN A 40 -9.40 -6.31 3.11
N LEU A 41 -8.54 -5.91 2.16
CA LEU A 41 -8.95 -5.06 1.04
C LEU A 41 -9.95 -5.77 0.13
N ASN A 42 -9.76 -7.06 -0.18
CA ASN A 42 -10.75 -7.86 -0.92
C ASN A 42 -12.12 -7.86 -0.22
N LYS A 43 -12.16 -8.07 1.11
CA LYS A 43 -13.41 -8.00 1.87
C LYS A 43 -14.06 -6.61 1.77
N ARG A 44 -13.27 -5.53 1.82
CA ARG A 44 -13.76 -4.14 1.72
C ARG A 44 -14.19 -3.71 0.33
N CYS A 45 -13.59 -4.31 -0.70
CA CYS A 45 -14.06 -4.20 -2.07
C CYS A 45 -15.41 -4.91 -2.26
N GLY A 46 -15.81 -5.79 -1.33
CA GLY A 46 -17.04 -6.54 -1.47
C GLY A 46 -16.84 -7.74 -2.38
N TYR A 47 -15.83 -8.57 -2.10
CA TYR A 47 -15.56 -9.82 -2.81
C TYR A 47 -16.80 -10.71 -2.99
N SER A 48 -17.69 -10.76 -2.00
CA SER A 48 -18.97 -11.48 -2.10
C SER A 48 -19.96 -10.90 -3.12
N ARG A 49 -19.75 -9.66 -3.55
CA ARG A 49 -20.52 -8.93 -4.57
C ARG A 49 -19.80 -8.87 -5.91
N GLY A 50 -18.75 -9.67 -6.09
CA GLY A 50 -18.02 -9.75 -7.36
C GLY A 50 -16.97 -8.66 -7.57
N PHE A 51 -16.42 -8.04 -6.52
CA PHE A 51 -15.34 -7.05 -6.64
C PHE A 51 -14.08 -7.49 -5.90
N SER A 52 -12.90 -7.36 -6.51
CA SER A 52 -11.62 -7.68 -5.89
C SER A 52 -10.72 -6.46 -5.74
N PHE A 53 -9.79 -6.54 -4.80
CA PHE A 53 -8.70 -5.59 -4.68
C PHE A 53 -7.76 -5.74 -5.87
N ALA A 54 -7.52 -4.63 -6.58
CA ALA A 54 -6.76 -4.60 -7.82
C ALA A 54 -5.38 -3.96 -7.63
N GLU A 55 -5.32 -2.76 -7.03
CA GLU A 55 -4.06 -2.02 -6.91
C GLU A 55 -4.05 -1.12 -5.67
N ILE A 56 -2.87 -0.83 -5.12
CA ILE A 56 -2.68 0.04 -3.94
C ILE A 56 -1.62 1.11 -4.18
N ASN A 57 -1.88 2.33 -3.74
CA ASN A 57 -0.92 3.41 -3.69
C ASN A 57 -0.73 3.82 -2.23
N PHE A 58 0.43 3.48 -1.68
CA PHE A 58 0.72 3.73 -0.28
C PHE A 58 1.03 5.20 0.02
N SER A 59 1.65 5.94 -0.90
CA SER A 59 1.96 7.37 -0.70
C SER A 59 0.70 8.21 -0.50
N THR A 60 -0.34 7.91 -1.28
CA THR A 60 -1.66 8.57 -1.21
C THR A 60 -2.65 7.81 -0.32
N CYS A 61 -2.24 6.70 0.28
CA CYS A 61 -3.09 5.82 1.06
C CYS A 61 -4.43 5.48 0.38
N ARG A 62 -4.38 5.12 -0.91
CA ARG A 62 -5.55 4.74 -1.72
C ARG A 62 -5.40 3.35 -2.28
N TYR A 63 -6.52 2.69 -2.57
CA TYR A 63 -6.56 1.42 -3.28
C TYR A 63 -7.73 1.35 -4.25
N LYS A 64 -7.58 0.56 -5.30
CA LYS A 64 -8.60 0.31 -6.31
C LYS A 64 -9.24 -1.04 -6.09
N CYS A 65 -10.55 -1.06 -6.29
CA CYS A 65 -11.36 -2.26 -6.38
C CYS A 65 -11.89 -2.38 -7.81
N THR A 66 -11.82 -3.57 -8.37
CA THR A 66 -12.27 -3.85 -9.74
C THR A 66 -13.28 -4.99 -9.74
N HIS A 67 -14.29 -4.90 -10.59
CA HIS A 67 -15.25 -5.98 -10.77
C HIS A 67 -14.56 -7.24 -11.33
N ILE A 68 -14.94 -8.41 -10.82
CA ILE A 68 -14.40 -9.71 -11.22
C ILE A 68 -15.13 -10.14 -12.50
N GLY A 69 -14.36 -10.41 -13.56
CA GLY A 69 -14.91 -10.80 -14.86
C GLY A 69 -14.51 -9.83 -15.96
N THR A 70 -15.36 -9.66 -16.97
CA THR A 70 -15.08 -8.85 -18.16
C THR A 70 -15.41 -7.37 -17.99
N ASN A 71 -16.26 -7.01 -17.02
CA ASN A 71 -16.52 -5.61 -16.68
C ASN A 71 -15.32 -5.04 -15.92
N GLN A 72 -14.77 -3.94 -16.42
CA GLN A 72 -13.63 -3.24 -15.81
C GLN A 72 -14.05 -2.14 -14.82
N ASP A 73 -15.29 -2.19 -14.32
CA ASP A 73 -15.79 -1.23 -13.35
C ASP A 73 -14.85 -1.16 -12.16
N THR A 74 -14.22 0.01 -12.02
CA THR A 74 -13.18 0.24 -11.04
C THR A 74 -13.55 1.46 -10.22
N TYR A 75 -13.43 1.35 -8.91
CA TYR A 75 -13.56 2.48 -8.01
C TYR A 75 -12.39 2.52 -7.03
N THR A 76 -12.09 3.72 -6.55
CA THR A 76 -10.96 3.96 -5.65
C THR A 76 -11.48 4.28 -4.25
N ARG A 77 -10.88 3.68 -3.22
CA ARG A 77 -11.14 3.97 -1.80
C ARG A 77 -9.88 4.41 -1.09
N THR A 78 -10.04 5.01 0.08
CA THR A 78 -8.95 5.36 1.00
C THR A 78 -8.66 4.18 1.93
N LEU A 79 -7.38 3.92 2.19
CA LEU A 79 -6.94 3.03 3.27
C LEU A 79 -7.35 3.61 4.63
N ASP A 80 -7.47 2.74 5.62
CA ASP A 80 -7.76 3.20 6.98
C ASP A 80 -6.58 3.98 7.53
N GLU A 81 -6.91 4.96 8.38
CA GLU A 81 -5.94 5.62 9.23
C GLU A 81 -5.12 4.58 10.00
N LYS A 82 -3.84 4.87 10.22
CA LYS A 82 -2.86 3.99 10.89
C LYS A 82 -2.46 2.75 10.10
N THR A 83 -2.95 2.54 8.87
CA THR A 83 -2.46 1.46 8.00
C THR A 83 -0.98 1.68 7.70
N PRO A 84 -0.09 0.69 7.93
CA PRO A 84 1.32 0.81 7.54
C PRO A 84 1.46 1.02 6.03
N CYS A 85 2.25 2.01 5.63
CA CYS A 85 2.36 2.44 4.22
C CYS A 85 3.80 2.73 3.77
N GLY A 86 4.78 2.62 4.65
CA GLY A 86 6.18 2.89 4.33
C GLY A 86 7.12 2.22 5.33
N SER A 87 8.32 2.77 5.45
CA SER A 87 9.36 2.37 6.40
C SER A 87 8.88 2.47 7.85
N GLN A 88 9.72 2.06 8.80
CA GLN A 88 9.37 1.96 10.22
C GLN A 88 8.66 3.23 10.74
N ASN A 89 7.50 3.04 11.38
CA ASN A 89 6.60 4.07 11.92
C ASN A 89 5.86 4.96 10.91
N GLN A 90 5.92 4.67 9.61
CA GLN A 90 5.09 5.38 8.63
C GLN A 90 3.70 4.75 8.48
N LYS A 91 2.67 5.58 8.62
CA LYS A 91 1.28 5.16 8.59
C LYS A 91 0.40 6.14 7.83
N CYS A 92 -0.72 5.62 7.34
CA CYS A 92 -1.71 6.43 6.66
C CYS A 92 -2.36 7.43 7.63
N GLN A 93 -2.30 8.70 7.26
CA GLN A 93 -2.98 9.78 7.94
C GLN A 93 -3.54 10.78 6.93
N ARG A 94 -4.86 11.01 6.96
CA ARG A 94 -5.55 11.97 6.07
C ARG A 94 -5.26 11.77 4.58
N GLY A 95 -5.14 10.52 4.13
CA GLY A 95 -4.85 10.21 2.72
C GLY A 95 -3.38 10.40 2.31
N HIS A 96 -2.47 10.45 3.27
CA HIS A 96 -1.03 10.51 3.02
C HIS A 96 -0.29 9.51 3.90
N CYS A 97 0.82 8.97 3.40
CA CYS A 97 1.74 8.21 4.23
C CYS A 97 2.66 9.17 4.98
N VAL A 98 2.57 9.20 6.31
CA VAL A 98 3.35 10.11 7.16
C VAL A 98 4.08 9.33 8.24
N ALA A 99 5.24 9.83 8.68
CA ALA A 99 5.90 9.31 9.87
C ALA A 99 5.09 9.71 11.12
N GLU A 100 4.71 8.73 11.93
CA GLU A 100 4.10 8.97 13.23
C GLU A 100 5.20 9.48 14.18
N VAL A 101 5.01 10.71 14.69
CA VAL A 101 5.92 11.40 15.61
C VAL A 101 5.72 10.95 17.05
#